data_AF-A0A5E4IFM0-F1
#
_entry.id   AF-A0A5E4IFM0-F1
#
_cell.length_a   1.000
_cell.length_b   1.000
_cell.length_c   1.000
_cell.angle_alpha   90.00
_cell.angle_beta   90.00
_cell.angle_gamma   90.00
#
_symmetry.space_group_name_H-M   'P 1'
#
loop_
_entity.id
_entity.type
_entity.pdbx_description
1 polymer ?
#
loop_
_entity_poly.entity_id
_entity_poly.type
_entity_poly.pdbx_seq_one_letter_code
_entity_poly.pdbx_strand_id
1 'polypeptide(L)'
;MRDNYYTLPKRELSVEEIFIHSLDSAEDLRQRLFCILFYLKNRDKLGEVEHPMMADIKAVLQGERIKGYPALEDIRDRAELYGINL
;
A
#
# COMPACT_ATOMS: atom_id res chain seq x y z
N MET A 1 -0.57 -26.48 -34.64
CA MET A 1 -0.18 -25.72 -33.44
C MET A 1 -1.39 -25.66 -32.53
N ARG A 2 -1.30 -26.13 -31.28
CA ARG A 2 -2.40 -25.98 -30.31
C ARG A 2 -2.21 -24.63 -29.63
N ASP A 3 -3.13 -23.73 -29.89
CA ASP A 3 -3.21 -22.42 -29.26
C ASP A 3 -3.68 -22.58 -27.81
N ASN A 4 -2.74 -22.89 -26.91
CA ASN A 4 -2.96 -22.86 -25.46
C ASN A 4 -2.89 -21.41 -24.97
N TYR A 5 -3.82 -20.56 -25.38
CA TYR A 5 -4.03 -19.28 -24.71
C TYR A 5 -4.79 -19.55 -23.41
N TYR A 6 -4.05 -19.79 -22.31
CA TYR A 6 -4.60 -19.61 -20.97
C TYR A 6 -4.85 -18.12 -20.78
N THR A 7 -6.03 -17.63 -21.18
CA THR A 7 -6.53 -16.35 -20.70
C THR A 7 -7.24 -16.63 -19.39
N LEU A 8 -6.60 -16.27 -18.26
CA LEU A 8 -7.32 -16.16 -17.00
C LEU A 8 -8.52 -15.22 -17.25
N PRO A 9 -9.74 -15.60 -16.82
CA PRO A 9 -10.91 -14.75 -16.99
C PRO A 9 -10.62 -13.38 -16.37
N LYS A 10 -11.08 -12.29 -17.01
CA LYS A 10 -10.94 -10.94 -16.48
C LYS A 10 -11.57 -10.90 -15.09
N ARG A 11 -10.74 -10.90 -14.05
CA ARG A 11 -11.14 -10.79 -12.67
C ARG A 11 -10.99 -9.34 -12.26
N GLU A 12 -12.07 -8.74 -11.79
CA GLU A 12 -12.01 -7.43 -11.14
C GLU A 12 -11.42 -7.63 -9.76
N LEU A 13 -10.28 -7.01 -9.49
CA LEU A 13 -9.66 -7.04 -8.17
C LEU A 13 -10.25 -5.94 -7.31
N SER A 14 -10.59 -6.29 -6.07
CA SER A 14 -10.98 -5.32 -5.05
C SER A 14 -9.79 -4.43 -4.66
N VAL A 15 -10.09 -3.25 -4.10
CA VAL A 15 -9.06 -2.32 -3.60
C VAL A 15 -8.21 -2.98 -2.50
N GLU A 16 -8.82 -3.87 -1.70
CA GLU A 16 -8.15 -4.68 -0.69
C GLU A 16 -7.16 -5.68 -1.30
N GLU A 17 -7.59 -6.48 -2.29
CA GLU A 17 -6.70 -7.43 -2.98
C GLU A 17 -5.51 -6.70 -3.63
N ILE A 18 -5.77 -5.57 -4.29
CA ILE A 18 -4.73 -4.73 -4.87
C ILE A 18 -3.74 -4.26 -3.80
N PHE A 19 -4.26 -3.84 -2.64
CA PHE A 19 -3.44 -3.35 -1.55
C PHE A 19 -2.57 -4.45 -0.95
N ILE A 20 -3.14 -5.62 -0.66
CA ILE A 20 -2.40 -6.78 -0.12
C ILE A 20 -1.28 -7.19 -1.08
N HIS A 21 -1.59 -7.35 -2.38
CA HIS A 21 -0.57 -7.68 -3.37
C HIS A 21 0.52 -6.63 -3.50
N SER A 22 0.17 -5.35 -3.29
CA SER A 22 1.16 -4.27 -3.27
C SER A 22 2.07 -4.36 -2.05
N LEU A 23 1.53 -4.70 -0.88
CA LEU A 23 2.31 -4.93 0.34
C LEU A 23 3.26 -6.13 0.18
N ASP A 24 2.77 -7.24 -0.34
CA ASP A 24 3.59 -8.46 -0.60
C ASP A 24 4.76 -8.17 -1.55
N SER A 25 4.58 -7.25 -2.48
CA SER A 25 5.58 -6.88 -3.50
C SER A 25 6.51 -5.74 -3.06
N ALA A 26 6.29 -5.14 -1.88
CA ALA A 26 7.00 -3.95 -1.44
C ALA A 26 8.36 -4.28 -0.78
N GLU A 27 9.42 -4.25 -1.58
CA GLU A 27 10.78 -4.54 -1.16
C GLU A 27 11.54 -3.27 -0.73
N ASP A 28 11.33 -2.14 -1.43
CA ASP A 28 12.08 -0.90 -1.23
C ASP A 28 11.30 0.19 -0.47
N LEU A 29 12.03 1.18 0.02
CA LEU A 29 11.48 2.28 0.82
C LEU A 29 10.45 3.12 0.04
N ARG A 30 10.61 3.27 -1.28
CA ARG A 30 9.68 4.03 -2.13
C ARG A 30 8.40 3.25 -2.37
N GLN A 31 8.49 1.94 -2.60
CA GLN A 31 7.33 1.06 -2.74
C GLN A 31 6.51 1.07 -1.45
N ARG A 32 7.16 0.97 -0.28
CA ARG A 32 6.50 1.09 1.02
C ARG A 32 5.83 2.44 1.22
N LEU A 33 6.49 3.53 0.83
CA LEU A 33 5.89 4.87 0.81
C LEU A 33 4.60 4.89 -0.03
N PHE A 34 4.63 4.34 -1.25
CA PHE A 34 3.42 4.28 -2.08
C PHE A 34 2.32 3.41 -1.49
N CYS A 35 2.67 2.30 -0.81
CA CYS A 35 1.70 1.51 -0.08
C CYS A 35 1.03 2.32 1.05
N ILE A 36 1.82 3.08 1.81
CA ILE A 36 1.29 3.95 2.86
C ILE A 36 0.36 5.02 2.26
N LEU A 37 0.76 5.69 1.18
CA LEU A 37 -0.08 6.68 0.51
C LEU A 37 -1.37 6.06 -0.04
N PHE A 38 -1.29 4.85 -0.58
CA PHE A 38 -2.46 4.11 -1.06
C PHE A 38 -3.44 3.81 0.08
N TYR A 39 -2.91 3.38 1.23
CA TYR A 39 -3.69 3.15 2.45
C TYR A 39 -4.36 4.44 2.92
N LEU A 40 -3.63 5.55 3.00
CA LEU A 40 -4.17 6.85 3.41
C LEU A 40 -5.32 7.30 2.50
N LYS A 41 -5.15 7.14 1.19
CA LYS A 41 -6.16 7.52 0.18
C LYS A 41 -7.45 6.70 0.25
N ASN A 42 -7.37 5.44 0.67
CA ASN A 42 -8.51 4.50 0.69
C ASN A 42 -8.80 4.00 2.12
N ARG A 43 -8.51 4.83 3.14
CA ARG A 43 -8.61 4.43 4.55
C ARG A 43 -10.02 3.97 4.93
N ASP A 44 -11.04 4.52 4.27
CA ASP A 44 -12.45 4.14 4.39
C ASP A 44 -12.73 2.68 3.99
N LYS A 45 -11.96 2.15 3.02
CA LYS A 45 -12.11 0.79 2.49
C LYS A 45 -11.09 -0.21 3.03
N LEU A 46 -9.99 0.29 3.59
CA LEU A 46 -8.84 -0.52 4.01
C LEU A 46 -8.67 -0.59 5.55
N GLY A 47 -9.60 -0.03 6.32
CA GLY A 47 -9.49 0.05 7.77
C GLY A 47 -9.40 -1.30 8.49
N GLU A 48 -9.97 -2.35 7.89
CA GLU A 48 -10.04 -3.71 8.45
C GLU A 48 -9.03 -4.69 7.84
N VAL A 49 -8.12 -4.22 6.97
CA VAL A 49 -7.15 -5.11 6.33
C VAL A 49 -6.16 -5.66 7.36
N GLU A 50 -6.07 -6.99 7.40
CA GLU A 50 -5.10 -7.73 8.20
C GLU A 50 -3.88 -8.09 7.35
N HIS A 51 -2.74 -7.45 7.62
CA HIS A 51 -1.46 -7.79 6.99
C HIS A 51 -0.29 -7.49 7.95
N PRO A 52 0.79 -8.31 7.98
CA PRO A 52 1.89 -8.11 8.93
C PRO A 52 2.51 -6.70 8.90
N MET A 53 2.62 -6.10 7.72
CA MET A 53 3.15 -4.74 7.54
C MET A 53 2.22 -3.64 8.07
N MET A 54 0.95 -3.93 8.37
CA MET A 54 0.00 -2.90 8.83
C MET A 54 0.35 -2.37 10.22
N ALA A 55 0.94 -3.20 11.08
CA ALA A 55 1.42 -2.77 12.38
C ALA A 55 2.51 -1.70 12.23
N ASP A 56 3.50 -1.96 11.37
CA ASP A 56 4.58 -1.03 11.07
C ASP A 56 4.06 0.26 10.43
N ILE A 57 3.16 0.14 9.44
CA ILE A 57 2.55 1.30 8.77
C ILE A 57 1.82 2.20 9.78
N LYS A 58 1.04 1.60 10.70
CA LYS A 58 0.32 2.36 11.74
C LYS A 58 1.30 3.06 12.70
N ALA A 59 2.36 2.38 13.12
CA ALA A 59 3.38 2.95 14.00
C ALA A 59 4.14 4.12 13.32
N VAL A 60 4.48 4.00 12.03
CA VAL A 60 5.08 5.10 11.26
C VAL A 60 4.12 6.30 11.17
N LEU A 61 2.82 6.06 10.94
CA LEU A 61 1.81 7.12 10.92
C LEU A 61 1.60 7.80 12.28
N GLN A 62 1.94 7.11 13.37
CA GLN A 62 1.98 7.67 14.73
C GLN A 62 3.27 8.44 15.02
N GLY A 63 4.25 8.43 14.10
CA GLY A 63 5.52 9.15 14.21
C GLY A 63 6.70 8.28 14.66
N GLU A 64 6.53 6.97 14.79
CA GLU A 64 7.63 6.07 15.10
C GLU A 64 8.58 5.91 13.90
N ARG A 65 9.88 5.78 14.17
CA ARG A 65 10.89 5.52 13.13
C ARG A 65 11.16 4.03 13.01
N ILE A 66 10.63 3.40 11.96
CA ILE A 66 10.84 1.99 11.69
C ILE A 66 11.91 1.82 10.60
N LYS A 67 12.88 0.93 10.85
CA LYS A 67 13.95 0.63 9.90
C LYS A 67 13.36 0.07 8.60
N GLY A 68 13.72 0.70 7.48
CA GLY A 68 13.24 0.30 6.14
C GLY A 68 11.86 0.85 5.78
N TYR A 69 11.29 1.75 6.59
CA TYR A 69 10.10 2.51 6.23
C TYR A 69 10.44 4.00 6.09
N PRO A 70 9.67 4.76 5.29
CA PRO A 70 9.80 6.21 5.19
C PRO A 70 9.45 6.89 6.52
N ALA A 71 9.99 8.08 6.75
CA ALA A 71 9.60 8.88 7.91
C ALA A 71 8.22 9.52 7.71
N LEU A 72 7.57 9.89 8.81
CA LEU A 72 6.29 10.59 8.76
C LEU A 72 6.37 11.91 7.98
N GLU A 73 7.49 12.61 8.05
CA GLU A 73 7.76 13.83 7.28
C GLU A 73 7.73 13.55 5.77
N ASP A 74 8.47 12.53 5.30
CA ASP A 74 8.48 12.12 3.89
C ASP A 74 7.07 11.74 3.38
N ILE A 75 6.29 11.07 4.24
CA ILE A 75 4.91 10.69 3.93
C ILE A 75 4.03 11.92 3.81
N ARG A 76 4.15 12.89 4.72
CA ARG A 76 3.37 14.15 4.69
C ARG A 76 3.66 14.98 3.45
N ASP A 77 4.94 15.18 3.15
CA ASP A 77 5.37 15.93 1.97
C ASP A 77 4.78 15.32 0.70
N ARG A 78 4.80 13.99 0.61
CA ARG A 78 4.23 13.28 -0.55
C ARG A 78 2.72 13.25 -0.54
N ALA A 79 2.08 13.09 0.61
CA ALA A 79 0.62 13.12 0.73
C ALA A 79 0.07 14.49 0.28
N GLU A 80 0.73 15.58 0.66
CA GLU A 80 0.38 16.94 0.23
C GLU A 80 0.44 17.09 -1.30
N LEU A 81 1.51 16.60 -1.95
CA LEU A 81 1.63 16.62 -3.41
C LEU A 81 0.50 15.87 -4.13
N TYR A 82 -0.06 14.83 -3.50
CA TYR A 82 -1.16 14.05 -4.05
C TYR A 82 -2.54 14.50 -3.55
N GLY A 83 -2.63 15.51 -2.68
CA GLY A 83 -3.88 15.99 -2.09
C GLY A 83 -4.53 14.97 -1.15
N ILE A 84 -3.72 14.17 -0.44
CA ILE A 84 -4.19 13.14 0.50
C ILE A 84 -4.19 13.72 1.92
N ASN A 85 -5.32 13.65 2.60
CA ASN A 85 -5.46 14.05 4.01
C ASN A 85 -4.94 12.94 4.95
N LEU A 86 -4.11 13.31 5.93
CA LEU A 86 -3.62 12.39 6.96
C LEU A 86 -4.63 12.14 8.09
#